data_AF-A0A6T9GFJ7-F1
#
_entry.id   AF-A0A6T9GFJ7-F1
#
_cell.length_a   1.000
_cell.length_b   1.000
_cell.length_c   1.000
_cell.angle_alpha   90.00
_cell.angle_beta   90.00
_cell.angle_gamma   90.00
#
_symmetry.space_group_name_H-M   'P 1'
#
loop_
_entity.id
_entity.type
_entity.pdbx_description
1 polymer ?
#
loop_
_entity_poly.entity_id
_entity_poly.type
_entity_poly.pdbx_seq_one_letter_code
_entity_poly.pdbx_strand_id
1 'polypeptide(L)'
;LQLRTDYKALAHLLEPALKKAVPAFDKSAEDGTRFRVYHLGSVQVRTTQELGGEETVGAVFSATASGQAKAIQPHEKIVKVTEFVEGSNGSCGCYVVLETDQKNAVVAEEMKNGSVRFLENPQDLEARNSLSKVLRSAECADAGFTAMGVKTLTRDVYSRVSGSRAKSGFRLK
;
A
#
# COMPACT_ATOMS: atom_id res chain seq x y z
N LEU A 1 7.31 0.13 15.57
CA LEU A 1 5.94 -0.21 15.12
C LEU A 1 5.06 1.00 15.38
N GLN A 2 4.34 1.48 14.35
CA GLN A 2 3.40 2.60 14.47
C GLN A 2 1.98 2.05 14.52
N LEU A 3 1.16 2.53 15.46
CA LEU A 3 -0.25 2.16 15.55
C LEU A 3 -1.04 2.77 14.37
N ARG A 4 -1.84 1.95 13.70
CA ARG A 4 -2.62 2.31 12.50
C ARG A 4 -4.11 2.18 12.75
N THR A 5 -4.68 3.19 13.41
CA THR A 5 -6.12 3.25 13.70
C THR A 5 -6.96 3.31 12.42
N ASP A 6 -6.44 3.93 11.37
CA ASP A 6 -7.00 3.93 10.01
C ASP A 6 -7.12 2.51 9.44
N TYR A 7 -6.11 1.66 9.63
CA TYR A 7 -6.17 0.26 9.17
C TYR A 7 -7.05 -0.60 10.06
N LYS A 8 -7.11 -0.30 11.36
CA LYS A 8 -8.08 -0.94 12.26
C LYS A 8 -9.52 -0.69 11.81
N ALA A 9 -9.85 0.51 11.32
CA ALA A 9 -11.17 0.81 10.77
C ALA A 9 -11.51 -0.02 9.51
N LEU A 10 -10.48 -0.53 8.83
CA LEU A 10 -10.58 -1.40 7.65
C LEU A 10 -10.38 -2.89 7.99
N ALA A 11 -10.62 -3.30 9.24
CA ALA A 11 -10.41 -4.67 9.70
C ALA A 11 -11.05 -5.75 8.81
N HIS A 12 -12.23 -5.47 8.26
CA HIS A 12 -12.93 -6.37 7.34
C HIS A 12 -12.12 -6.74 6.08
N LEU A 13 -11.21 -5.86 5.62
CA LEU A 13 -10.31 -6.15 4.49
C LEU A 13 -9.18 -7.10 4.89
N LEU A 14 -8.86 -7.19 6.19
CA LEU A 14 -7.81 -8.06 6.72
C LEU A 14 -8.33 -9.48 6.96
N GLU A 15 -9.62 -9.66 7.25
CA GLU A 15 -10.20 -10.97 7.59
C GLU A 15 -9.88 -12.09 6.57
N PRO A 16 -9.98 -11.88 5.23
CA PRO A 16 -9.64 -12.93 4.27
C PRO A 16 -8.17 -13.32 4.31
N ALA A 17 -7.27 -12.38 4.65
CA ALA A 17 -5.85 -12.63 4.80
C ALA A 17 -5.56 -13.35 6.13
N LEU A 18 -6.18 -12.92 7.23
CA LEU A 18 -6.02 -13.54 8.56
C LEU A 18 -6.46 -15.00 8.55
N LYS A 19 -7.58 -15.35 7.88
CA LYS A 19 -8.07 -16.73 7.75
C LYS A 19 -7.08 -17.68 7.07
N LYS A 20 -6.15 -17.15 6.26
CA LYS A 20 -5.14 -17.93 5.53
C LYS A 20 -3.76 -17.87 6.17
N ALA A 21 -3.54 -16.94 7.09
CA ALA A 21 -2.24 -16.69 7.69
C ALA A 21 -2.02 -17.58 8.91
N VAL A 22 -0.77 -17.98 9.12
CA VAL A 22 -0.34 -18.63 10.36
C VAL A 22 0.06 -17.52 11.35
N PRO A 23 -0.52 -17.47 12.56
CA PRO A 23 -0.14 -16.48 13.55
C PRO A 23 1.28 -16.74 14.05
N ALA A 24 2.07 -15.67 14.20
CA ALA A 24 3.40 -15.75 14.79
C ALA A 24 3.36 -15.87 16.32
N PHE A 25 2.24 -15.45 16.92
CA PHE A 25 1.94 -15.65 18.33
C PHE A 25 0.50 -16.12 18.46
N ASP A 26 0.27 -17.15 19.26
CA ASP A 26 -1.06 -17.72 19.51
C ASP A 26 -1.09 -18.33 20.92
N LYS A 27 -1.81 -17.68 21.84
CA LYS A 27 -1.94 -18.10 23.24
C LYS A 27 -3.33 -17.81 23.78
N SER A 28 -3.77 -18.61 24.74
CA SER A 28 -5.01 -18.38 25.49
C SER A 28 -4.73 -18.00 26.93
N ALA A 29 -5.56 -17.14 27.51
CA ALA A 29 -5.63 -16.86 28.93
C ALA A 29 -6.49 -17.91 29.66
N GLU A 30 -6.48 -17.88 31.00
CA GLU A 30 -7.16 -18.85 31.87
C GLU A 30 -8.69 -18.88 31.66
N ASP A 31 -9.27 -17.75 31.28
CA ASP A 31 -10.68 -17.58 30.94
C ASP A 31 -11.06 -18.12 29.54
N GLY A 32 -10.08 -18.65 28.80
CA GLY A 32 -10.25 -19.14 27.44
C GLY A 32 -10.11 -18.07 26.35
N THR A 33 -9.91 -16.80 26.70
CA THR A 33 -9.68 -15.72 25.74
C THR A 33 -8.38 -15.96 24.98
N ARG A 34 -8.45 -16.02 23.65
CA ARG A 34 -7.33 -16.30 22.76
C ARG A 34 -6.80 -15.02 22.12
N PHE A 35 -5.49 -14.83 22.20
CA PHE A 35 -4.77 -13.70 21.61
C PHE A 35 -3.88 -14.20 20.50
N ARG A 36 -3.96 -13.56 19.33
CA ARG A 36 -3.09 -13.88 18.20
C ARG A 36 -2.39 -12.64 17.66
N VAL A 37 -1.19 -12.86 17.13
CA VAL A 37 -0.44 -11.84 16.40
C VAL A 37 -0.06 -12.40 15.04
N TYR A 38 -0.48 -11.70 13.99
CA TYR A 38 -0.21 -12.03 12.61
C TYR A 38 0.79 -11.02 12.03
N HIS A 39 1.69 -11.50 11.19
CA HIS A 39 2.55 -10.67 10.37
C HIS A 39 2.15 -10.82 8.90
N LEU A 40 1.58 -9.76 8.34
CA LEU A 40 1.15 -9.64 6.95
C LEU A 40 2.09 -8.66 6.24
N GLY A 41 3.27 -9.15 5.85
CA GLY A 41 4.34 -8.29 5.34
C GLY A 41 4.83 -7.33 6.42
N SER A 42 4.76 -6.03 6.15
CA SER A 42 5.11 -4.96 7.10
C SER A 42 4.01 -4.60 8.09
N VAL A 43 2.83 -5.24 7.98
CA VAL A 43 1.70 -5.00 8.88
C VAL A 43 1.66 -6.10 9.95
N GLN A 44 1.62 -5.71 11.22
CA GLN A 44 1.31 -6.60 12.34
C GLN A 44 -0.15 -6.40 12.74
N VAL A 45 -0.93 -7.48 12.79
CA VAL A 45 -2.32 -7.46 13.24
C VAL A 45 -2.42 -8.24 14.54
N ARG A 46 -3.00 -7.63 15.57
CA ARG A 46 -3.29 -8.28 16.85
C ARG A 46 -4.78 -8.50 16.98
N THR A 47 -5.15 -9.72 17.31
CA THR A 47 -6.55 -10.11 17.44
C THR A 47 -6.82 -10.71 18.82
N THR A 48 -8.08 -10.65 19.21
CA THR A 48 -8.61 -11.27 20.42
C THR A 48 -9.87 -12.03 20.06
N GLN A 49 -10.03 -13.21 20.65
CA GLN A 49 -11.22 -14.05 20.49
C GLN A 49 -11.64 -14.54 21.88
N GLU A 50 -12.83 -14.14 22.33
CA GLU A 50 -13.44 -14.69 23.55
C GLU A 50 -13.82 -16.16 23.36
N LEU A 51 -14.01 -16.89 24.45
CA LEU A 51 -14.38 -18.31 24.41
C LEU A 51 -15.71 -18.49 23.64
N GLY A 52 -15.64 -19.15 22.48
CA GLY A 52 -16.79 -19.36 21.60
C GLY A 52 -17.21 -18.12 20.78
N GLY A 53 -16.52 -16.99 20.93
CA GLY A 53 -16.76 -15.77 20.18
C GLY A 53 -16.05 -15.74 18.83
N GLU A 54 -16.32 -14.68 18.05
CA GLU A 54 -15.58 -14.40 16.82
C GLU A 54 -14.22 -13.76 17.11
N GLU A 55 -13.26 -14.00 16.22
CA GLU A 55 -11.97 -13.32 16.28
C GLU A 55 -12.13 -11.87 15.83
N THR A 56 -11.69 -10.94 16.67
CA THR A 56 -11.79 -9.50 16.41
C THR A 56 -10.41 -8.85 16.33
N VAL A 57 -10.24 -7.88 15.44
CA VAL A 57 -9.00 -7.11 15.31
C VAL A 57 -8.92 -6.05 16.41
N GLY A 58 -8.05 -6.29 17.39
CA GLY A 58 -7.82 -5.38 18.52
C GLY A 58 -6.90 -4.20 18.15
N ALA A 59 -5.85 -4.47 17.37
CA ALA A 59 -4.91 -3.44 16.93
C ALA A 59 -4.20 -3.81 15.62
N VAL A 60 -3.84 -2.79 14.84
CA VAL A 60 -3.02 -2.93 13.63
C VAL A 60 -1.81 -2.02 13.76
N PHE A 61 -0.64 -2.54 13.45
CA PHE A 61 0.62 -1.79 13.46
C PHE A 61 1.29 -1.89 12.10
N SER A 62 1.96 -0.84 11.66
CA SER A 62 2.91 -0.91 10.54
C SER A 62 4.35 -0.85 11.06
N ALA A 63 5.22 -1.62 10.43
CA ALA A 63 6.66 -1.39 10.50
C ALA A 63 6.94 -0.11 9.69
N THR A 64 7.25 0.98 10.37
CA THR A 64 7.84 2.15 9.73
C THR A 64 9.30 1.83 9.50
N ALA A 65 9.75 1.82 8.26
CA ALA A 65 11.18 1.93 8.00
C ALA A 65 11.63 3.27 8.61
N SER A 66 12.49 3.24 9.64
CA SER A 66 12.99 4.45 10.32
C SER A 66 13.96 5.27 9.48
N GLY A 67 13.99 5.07 8.16
CA GLY A 67 14.74 5.91 7.24
C GLY A 67 14.12 7.30 7.22
N GLN A 68 14.92 8.32 7.49
CA GLN A 68 14.55 9.68 7.11
C GLN A 68 14.13 9.67 5.63
N ALA A 69 12.96 10.22 5.32
CA ALA A 69 12.50 10.32 3.95
C ALA A 69 13.55 11.12 3.16
N LYS A 70 14.38 10.42 2.39
CA LYS A 70 15.43 11.04 1.60
C LYS A 70 14.75 11.83 0.49
N ALA A 71 15.15 13.10 0.32
CA ALA A 71 14.66 13.90 -0.79
C ALA A 71 15.10 13.26 -2.11
N ILE A 72 14.14 13.08 -3.02
CA ILE A 72 14.39 12.47 -4.33
C ILE A 72 15.08 13.50 -5.22
N GLN A 73 16.24 13.15 -5.78
CA GLN A 73 16.93 14.05 -6.68
C GLN A 73 16.14 14.17 -8.00
N PRO A 74 16.02 15.38 -8.58
CA PRO A 74 15.14 15.60 -9.74
C PRO A 74 15.50 14.76 -10.98
N HIS A 75 16.76 14.33 -11.09
CA HIS A 75 17.31 13.57 -12.21
C HIS A 75 17.36 12.06 -11.98
N GLU A 76 16.89 11.56 -10.84
CA GLU A 76 16.77 10.11 -10.61
C GLU A 76 15.88 9.49 -11.68
N LYS A 77 16.33 8.36 -12.24
CA LYS A 77 15.61 7.69 -13.32
C LYS A 77 14.54 6.79 -12.74
N ILE A 78 13.37 6.75 -13.37
CA ILE A 78 12.33 5.79 -13.03
C ILE A 78 12.69 4.44 -13.66
N VAL A 79 12.89 3.43 -12.82
CA VAL A 79 13.26 2.09 -13.27
C VAL A 79 12.07 1.15 -13.32
N LYS A 80 11.03 1.41 -12.52
CA LYS A 80 9.84 0.57 -12.46
C LYS A 80 8.62 1.37 -12.06
N VAL A 81 7.48 0.97 -12.60
CA VAL A 81 6.18 1.55 -12.28
C VAL A 81 5.18 0.43 -11.97
N THR A 82 4.48 0.55 -10.85
CA THR A 82 3.47 -0.42 -10.41
C THR A 82 2.18 0.30 -10.07
N GLU A 83 1.07 -0.11 -10.68
CA GLU A 83 -0.27 0.40 -10.36
C GLU A 83 -0.95 -0.55 -9.37
N PHE A 84 -1.48 0.02 -8.31
CA PHE A 84 -2.19 -0.68 -7.24
C PHE A 84 -3.65 -0.26 -7.21
N VAL A 85 -4.50 -1.17 -6.75
CA VAL A 85 -5.90 -0.89 -6.39
C VAL A 85 -6.10 -1.15 -4.90
N GLU A 86 -6.78 -0.23 -4.25
CA GLU A 86 -7.21 -0.32 -2.86
C GLU A 86 -8.74 -0.30 -2.77
N GLY A 87 -9.28 -1.15 -1.90
CA GLY A 87 -10.72 -1.19 -1.61
C GLY A 87 -11.07 -0.21 -0.51
N SER A 88 -12.15 0.56 -0.71
CA SER A 88 -12.84 1.32 0.32
C SER A 88 -14.34 0.97 0.28
N ASN A 89 -15.09 1.21 1.36
CA ASN A 89 -16.51 0.87 1.45
C ASN A 89 -17.32 1.43 0.26
N GLY A 90 -17.52 0.62 -0.79
CA GLY A 90 -18.28 0.96 -1.99
C GLY A 90 -17.49 1.63 -3.13
N SER A 91 -16.19 1.89 -3.00
CA SER A 91 -15.35 2.43 -4.09
C SER A 91 -13.96 1.82 -4.12
N CYS A 92 -13.36 1.71 -5.31
CA CYS A 92 -11.94 1.41 -5.46
C CYS A 92 -11.14 2.70 -5.67
N GLY A 93 -10.03 2.83 -4.97
CA GLY A 93 -8.99 3.82 -5.26
C GLY A 93 -7.87 3.16 -6.05
N CYS A 94 -7.21 3.90 -6.92
CA CYS A 94 -5.99 3.45 -7.59
C CYS A 94 -4.86 4.43 -7.30
N TYR A 95 -3.65 3.89 -7.14
CA TYR A 95 -2.44 4.69 -7.02
C TYR A 95 -1.29 4.02 -7.76
N VAL A 96 -0.29 4.81 -8.12
CA VAL A 96 0.88 4.35 -8.87
C VAL A 96 2.12 4.57 -8.00
N VAL A 97 2.94 3.53 -7.87
CA VAL A 97 4.27 3.62 -7.25
C VAL A 97 5.30 3.62 -8.35
N LEU A 98 6.13 4.66 -8.37
CA LEU A 98 7.26 4.81 -9.28
C LEU A 98 8.54 4.61 -8.47
N GLU A 99 9.28 3.56 -8.80
CA GLU A 99 10.56 3.24 -8.16
C GLU A 99 11.70 3.83 -8.99
N THR A 100 12.66 4.45 -8.31
CA THR A 100 13.83 5.10 -8.92
C THR A 100 15.06 4.18 -8.91
N ASP A 101 16.06 4.50 -9.72
CA ASP A 101 17.37 3.83 -9.72
C ASP A 101 18.14 3.98 -8.40
N GLN A 102 17.83 4.99 -7.58
CA GLN A 102 18.37 5.18 -6.23
C GLN A 102 17.55 4.51 -5.12
N LYS A 103 16.60 3.63 -5.47
CA LYS A 103 15.69 2.92 -4.54
C LYS A 103 14.78 3.84 -3.73
N ASN A 104 14.52 5.05 -4.22
CA ASN A 104 13.43 5.89 -3.72
C ASN A 104 12.11 5.55 -4.42
N ALA A 105 11.00 5.91 -3.79
CA ALA A 105 9.66 5.73 -4.34
C ALA A 105 8.89 7.05 -4.40
N VAL A 106 8.22 7.30 -5.53
CA VAL A 106 7.20 8.35 -5.67
C VAL A 106 5.85 7.67 -5.78
N VAL A 107 4.90 8.06 -4.95
CA VAL A 107 3.49 7.64 -5.07
C VAL A 107 2.72 8.73 -5.80
N ALA A 108 2.01 8.36 -6.86
CA ALA A 108 1.10 9.23 -7.58
C ALA A 108 -0.35 8.76 -7.39
N GLU A 109 -1.23 9.65 -6.95
CA GLU A 109 -2.64 9.36 -6.70
C GLU A 109 -3.52 10.30 -7.50
N GLU A 110 -4.48 9.76 -8.23
CA GLU A 110 -5.50 10.57 -8.90
C GLU A 110 -6.65 10.86 -7.92
N MET A 111 -6.87 12.14 -7.68
CA MET A 111 -7.92 12.64 -6.79
C MET A 111 -9.26 12.70 -7.53
N LYS A 112 -10.38 12.75 -6.81
CA LYS A 112 -11.73 12.82 -7.40
C LYS A 112 -11.95 14.02 -8.35
N ASN A 113 -11.16 15.09 -8.19
CA ASN A 113 -11.20 16.26 -9.07
C ASN A 113 -10.33 16.11 -10.34
N GLY A 114 -9.74 14.92 -10.58
CA GLY A 114 -8.86 14.62 -11.70
C GLY A 114 -7.44 15.16 -11.56
N SER A 115 -7.09 15.80 -10.45
CA SER A 115 -5.71 16.21 -10.16
C SER A 115 -4.88 15.04 -9.65
N VAL A 116 -3.56 15.09 -9.86
CA VAL A 116 -2.63 14.07 -9.35
C VAL A 116 -1.85 14.63 -8.17
N ARG A 117 -1.86 13.91 -7.05
CA ARG A 117 -1.02 14.17 -5.88
C ARG A 117 0.21 13.29 -5.92
N PHE A 118 1.39 13.87 -5.69
CA PHE A 118 2.65 13.14 -5.58
C PHE A 118 3.16 13.14 -4.13
N LEU A 119 3.56 11.98 -3.63
CA LEU A 119 4.16 11.80 -2.31
C LEU A 119 5.50 11.08 -2.47
N GLU A 120 6.57 11.69 -1.95
CA GLU A 120 7.91 11.09 -1.98
C GLU A 120 8.15 10.27 -0.73
N ASN A 121 8.67 9.05 -0.92
CA ASN A 121 9.08 8.14 0.16
C ASN A 121 8.07 8.08 1.33
N PRO A 122 6.77 7.83 1.08
CA PRO A 122 5.80 7.79 2.17
C PRO A 122 6.15 6.66 3.14
N GLN A 123 6.22 7.00 4.43
CA GLN A 123 6.67 6.09 5.49
C GLN A 123 5.81 4.82 5.62
N ASP A 124 4.56 4.89 5.15
CA ASP A 124 3.61 3.79 5.18
C ASP A 124 3.44 3.06 3.85
N LEU A 125 4.28 3.34 2.85
CA LEU A 125 4.17 2.75 1.52
C LEU A 125 4.11 1.22 1.55
N GLU A 126 4.99 0.60 2.31
CA GLU A 126 5.07 -0.86 2.40
C GLU A 126 3.81 -1.47 3.02
N ALA A 127 3.28 -0.80 4.05
CA ALA A 127 2.07 -1.22 4.74
C ALA A 127 0.85 -1.10 3.82
N ARG A 128 0.76 0.01 3.07
CA ARG A 128 -0.29 0.23 2.08
C ARG A 128 -0.23 -0.76 0.93
N ASN A 129 0.97 -1.05 0.42
CA ASN A 129 1.18 -2.04 -0.63
C ASN A 129 0.75 -3.45 -0.17
N SER A 130 0.97 -3.79 1.10
CA SER A 130 0.56 -5.08 1.67
C SER A 130 -0.96 -5.27 1.74
N LEU A 131 -1.73 -4.17 1.79
CA LEU A 131 -3.20 -4.18 1.80
C LEU A 131 -3.83 -4.01 0.42
N SER A 132 -3.02 -3.63 -0.55
CA SER A 132 -3.47 -3.33 -1.91
C SER A 132 -3.26 -4.52 -2.83
N LYS A 133 -3.91 -4.51 -4.00
CA LYS A 133 -3.66 -5.50 -5.06
C LYS A 133 -2.88 -4.83 -6.18
N VAL A 134 -1.87 -5.51 -6.70
CA VAL A 134 -1.17 -5.08 -7.92
C VAL A 134 -2.11 -5.30 -9.11
N LEU A 135 -2.41 -4.23 -9.84
CA LEU A 135 -3.15 -4.30 -11.11
C LEU A 135 -2.21 -4.61 -12.27
N ARG A 136 -1.08 -3.90 -12.33
CA ARG A 136 -0.08 -4.03 -13.38
C ARG A 136 1.26 -3.45 -12.94
N SER A 137 2.33 -3.93 -13.55
CA SER A 137 3.71 -3.48 -13.31
C SER A 137 4.48 -3.47 -14.62
N ALA A 138 5.40 -2.54 -14.77
CA ALA A 138 6.33 -2.48 -15.90
C ALA A 138 7.71 -2.01 -15.45
N GLU A 139 8.75 -2.62 -16.03
CA GLU A 139 10.11 -2.08 -15.98
C GLU A 139 10.22 -0.93 -17.00
N CYS A 140 10.84 0.17 -16.60
CA CYS A 140 10.89 1.42 -17.36
C CYS A 140 12.30 2.03 -17.42
N ALA A 141 13.34 1.28 -17.05
CA ALA A 141 14.72 1.76 -17.02
C ALA A 141 15.17 2.39 -18.35
N ASP A 142 14.70 1.85 -19.48
CA ASP A 142 15.03 2.33 -20.84
C ASP A 142 14.14 3.49 -21.32
N ALA A 143 13.07 3.82 -20.61
CA ALA A 143 12.13 4.87 -21.02
C ALA A 143 12.67 6.30 -20.79
N GLY A 144 13.76 6.44 -20.04
CA GLY A 144 14.44 7.73 -19.82
C GLY A 144 13.67 8.74 -18.96
N PHE A 145 12.58 8.32 -18.30
CA PHE A 145 11.82 9.20 -17.41
C PHE A 145 12.60 9.52 -16.13
N THR A 146 12.53 10.78 -15.71
CA THR A 146 13.12 11.24 -14.45
C THR A 146 12.04 11.58 -13.42
N ALA A 147 12.42 11.63 -12.14
CA ALA A 147 11.54 12.06 -11.05
C ALA A 147 10.91 13.44 -11.31
N MET A 148 11.68 14.39 -11.85
CA MET A 148 11.15 15.70 -12.25
C MET A 148 10.11 15.59 -13.37
N GLY A 149 10.41 14.82 -14.42
CA GLY A 149 9.51 14.66 -15.56
C GLY A 149 8.18 14.06 -15.14
N VAL A 150 8.18 13.08 -14.22
CA VAL A 150 6.95 12.47 -13.70
C VAL A 150 6.07 13.47 -12.96
N LYS A 151 6.64 14.37 -12.15
CA LYS A 151 5.86 15.36 -11.38
C LYS A 151 5.14 16.39 -12.24
N THR A 152 5.52 16.54 -13.51
CA THR A 152 4.80 17.40 -14.47
C THR A 152 3.53 16.75 -15.03
N LEU A 153 3.32 15.46 -14.78
CA LEU A 153 2.16 14.73 -15.27
C LEU A 153 0.91 15.06 -14.45
N THR A 154 -0.19 15.32 -15.15
CA THR A 154 -1.47 15.69 -14.53
C THR A 154 -2.51 14.58 -14.55
N ARG A 155 -2.24 13.46 -15.24
CA ARG A 155 -3.12 12.28 -15.39
C ARG A 155 -2.37 11.12 -16.05
N ASP A 156 -2.97 9.92 -16.00
CA ASP A 156 -2.51 8.71 -16.72
C ASP A 156 -1.03 8.38 -16.47
N VAL A 157 -0.56 8.59 -15.24
CA VAL A 157 0.87 8.50 -14.88
C VAL A 157 1.47 7.15 -15.29
N TYR A 158 0.80 6.04 -14.99
CA TYR A 158 1.26 4.70 -15.36
C TYR A 158 1.49 4.58 -16.87
N SER A 159 0.48 4.90 -17.68
CA SER A 159 0.53 4.72 -19.14
C SER A 159 1.61 5.59 -19.78
N ARG A 160 1.80 6.81 -19.26
CA ARG A 160 2.85 7.72 -19.75
C ARG A 160 4.25 7.24 -19.43
N VAL A 161 4.48 6.75 -18.22
CA VAL A 161 5.82 6.30 -17.80
C VAL A 161 6.17 4.93 -18.37
N SER A 162 5.21 3.99 -18.40
CA SER A 162 5.42 2.65 -18.94
C SER A 162 5.44 2.57 -20.47
N GLY A 163 4.98 3.62 -21.17
CA GLY A 163 4.73 3.57 -22.61
C GLY A 163 3.55 2.67 -23.01
N SER A 164 2.81 2.11 -22.04
CA SER A 164 1.66 1.24 -22.31
C SER A 164 0.46 2.04 -22.80
N ARG A 165 -0.05 1.69 -23.99
CA ARG A 165 -1.32 2.22 -24.53
C ARG A 165 -2.57 1.66 -23.85
N ALA A 166 -2.43 0.75 -22.89
CA ALA A 166 -3.57 0.27 -22.12
C ALA A 166 -4.12 1.42 -21.26
N LYS A 167 -5.33 1.90 -21.59
CA LYS A 167 -6.07 2.87 -20.77
C LYS A 167 -6.25 2.29 -19.36
N SER A 168 -6.17 3.13 -18.31
CA SER A 168 -6.61 2.72 -16.98
C SER A 168 -8.07 2.24 -17.09
N GLY A 169 -8.31 0.98 -16.76
CA GLY A 169 -9.59 0.31 -17.01
C GLY A 169 -10.73 0.75 -16.10
N PHE A 170 -10.57 1.81 -15.30
CA PHE A 170 -11.57 2.25 -14.34
C PHE A 170 -11.94 3.71 -14.57
N ARG A 171 -13.09 3.91 -15.24
CA ARG A 171 -13.90 5.10 -14.96
C ARG A 171 -14.43 4.94 -13.54
N LEU A 172 -13.97 5.80 -12.63
CA LEU A 172 -14.71 6.08 -11.39
C LEU A 172 -16.15 6.38 -11.81
N LYS A 173 -17.10 5.55 -11.35
CA LYS A 173 -18.52 5.86 -11.43
C LYS A 173 -18.90 6.80 -10.31
#